data_AF-A0AAU2R7U4-F1
#
_entry.id   AF-A0AAU2R7U4-F1
#
_cell.length_a   1.000
_cell.length_b   1.000
_cell.length_c   1.000
_cell.angle_alpha   90.00
_cell.angle_beta   90.00
_cell.angle_gamma   90.00
#
_symmetry.space_group_name_H-M   'P 1'
#
loop_
_entity.id
_entity.type
_entity.pdbx_description
1 polymer ?
#
loop_
_entity_poly.entity_id
_entity_poly.type
_entity_poly.pdbx_seq_one_letter_code
_entity_poly.pdbx_strand_id
1 'polypeptide(L)'
;MTVVAVDPRTPTARRTRALATAACATALLTGAAALTAPASPAPELAAAPVAAEARVAAACGEGSYQAEAVLSGSTWTARRGSGVTYTGTDMRAAIQAAVNSLTSGRTSKERVVVRGSGSIGAGSRVSLPSYTVLDVCGTINVTGTGSGDQAPVYSRGTRDIEVQHLNLTGTPLYGIFLRNVQNVVLGQLDMRLSRGLGVRIDNRGDTSQWTRNVRIDNVYVSGASSHAVETYGVDGLTVGTVTARDVGESGLLLNQTINATVTKVDADGAGAGTGYAAFRMANRNGRVGSSYPTNIRVGEVIARGGGRGVFCVSESGGAVIDRVNLTNTGNNAILIENCYNVNLAAQSGTVSGGGEIRLAARSEFANNRDIAVQNLTVTNSSIRESPCGENTTFRNNRLVNSTESIC
;
A
#
# COMPACT_ATOMS: atom_id res chain seq x y z
N MET A 1 -52.96 31.02 -13.75
CA MET A 1 -53.18 29.58 -13.64
C MET A 1 -52.70 29.17 -12.25
N THR A 2 -53.64 28.99 -11.35
CA THR A 2 -53.46 28.93 -9.90
C THR A 2 -53.14 27.50 -9.50
N VAL A 3 -52.05 27.26 -8.77
CA VAL A 3 -51.77 25.96 -8.13
C VAL A 3 -51.65 26.17 -6.62
N VAL A 4 -52.52 25.45 -5.93
CA VAL A 4 -52.82 25.51 -4.50
C VAL A 4 -51.80 24.71 -3.69
N ALA A 5 -51.48 25.24 -2.51
CA ALA A 5 -50.58 24.68 -1.51
C ALA A 5 -51.11 23.40 -0.84
N VAL A 6 -50.20 22.52 -0.43
CA VAL A 6 -50.46 21.33 0.40
C VAL A 6 -49.95 21.59 1.82
N ASP A 7 -50.85 21.41 2.79
CA ASP A 7 -50.68 21.57 4.25
C ASP A 7 -50.08 20.30 4.89
N PRO A 8 -49.10 20.37 5.82
CA PRO A 8 -48.56 19.22 6.52
C PRO A 8 -49.26 18.98 7.85
N ARG A 9 -49.80 17.77 8.08
CA ARG A 9 -50.24 17.32 9.41
C ARG A 9 -49.38 16.16 9.91
N THR A 10 -48.69 16.42 11.01
CA THR A 10 -48.40 15.43 12.07
C THR A 10 -49.22 15.88 13.29
N PRO A 11 -49.71 15.00 14.19
CA PRO A 11 -48.81 14.46 15.22
C PRO A 11 -49.19 13.09 15.87
N THR A 12 -48.20 12.61 16.66
CA THR A 12 -48.28 11.83 17.92
C THR A 12 -48.74 10.36 17.92
N ALA A 13 -47.88 9.49 18.48
CA ALA A 13 -48.07 8.92 19.83
C ALA A 13 -46.83 8.16 20.35
N ARG A 14 -46.37 8.57 21.54
CA ARG A 14 -45.44 7.84 22.42
C ARG A 14 -46.13 6.62 23.02
N ARG A 15 -45.40 5.51 23.19
CA ARG A 15 -45.58 4.60 24.35
C ARG A 15 -44.24 4.05 24.83
N THR A 16 -43.94 4.39 26.08
CA THR A 16 -42.91 3.85 26.97
C THR A 16 -43.50 2.78 27.90
N ARG A 17 -42.60 2.00 28.55
CA ARG A 17 -42.75 1.08 29.72
C ARG A 17 -42.98 -0.39 29.33
N ALA A 18 -42.43 -1.40 30.02
CA ALA A 18 -41.80 -1.50 31.32
C ALA A 18 -40.83 -2.71 31.41
N LEU A 19 -39.96 -2.66 32.42
CA LEU A 19 -39.16 -3.76 32.97
C LEU A 19 -40.03 -4.91 33.53
N ALA A 20 -39.47 -6.12 33.56
CA ALA A 20 -39.83 -7.17 34.50
C ALA A 20 -38.56 -7.89 35.00
N THR A 21 -38.40 -7.92 36.31
CA THR A 21 -37.41 -8.65 37.11
C THR A 21 -38.13 -9.73 37.94
N ALA A 22 -37.55 -10.94 38.03
CA ALA A 22 -37.68 -11.93 39.12
C ALA A 22 -36.69 -13.08 38.81
N ALA A 23 -35.63 -13.39 39.58
CA ALA A 23 -35.46 -13.75 41.00
C ALA A 23 -35.64 -15.26 41.30
N CYS A 24 -34.50 -15.85 41.74
CA CYS A 24 -34.30 -16.95 42.70
C CYS A 24 -34.62 -18.41 42.33
N ALA A 25 -33.57 -19.24 42.31
CA ALA A 25 -33.54 -20.52 43.01
C ALA A 25 -32.11 -20.87 43.44
N THR A 26 -31.90 -20.91 44.75
CA THR A 26 -30.68 -21.32 45.46
C THR A 26 -30.71 -22.83 45.67
N ALA A 27 -29.62 -23.54 45.37
CA ALA A 27 -29.38 -24.87 45.91
C ALA A 27 -27.88 -25.02 46.25
N LEU A 28 -27.62 -25.17 47.56
CA LEU A 28 -26.35 -25.53 48.17
C LEU A 28 -26.21 -27.05 48.19
N LEU A 29 -25.05 -27.60 47.80
CA LEU A 29 -24.44 -28.85 48.30
C LEU A 29 -22.94 -28.81 47.91
N THR A 30 -22.09 -28.44 48.87
CA THR A 30 -21.11 -29.29 49.59
C THR A 30 -19.99 -29.93 48.76
N GLY A 31 -18.79 -29.34 48.88
CA GLY A 31 -17.59 -30.04 49.36
C GLY A 31 -16.83 -30.99 48.43
N ALA A 32 -15.76 -30.48 47.81
CA ALA A 32 -14.48 -31.20 47.71
C ALA A 32 -13.35 -30.17 47.51
N ALA A 33 -12.51 -30.03 48.54
CA ALA A 33 -11.29 -29.24 48.48
C ALA A 33 -10.24 -29.98 47.65
N ALA A 34 -9.84 -29.41 46.51
CA ALA A 34 -8.64 -29.80 45.80
C ALA A 34 -7.69 -28.60 45.79
N LEU A 35 -6.48 -28.83 46.29
CA LEU A 35 -5.39 -27.86 46.40
C LEU A 35 -5.06 -27.24 45.03
N THR A 36 -5.27 -25.93 44.89
CA THR A 36 -4.77 -25.16 43.74
C THR A 36 -3.31 -24.77 44.00
N ALA A 37 -2.39 -25.47 43.34
CA ALA A 37 -1.05 -24.96 43.11
C ALA A 37 -1.12 -23.75 42.15
N PRO A 38 -0.27 -22.72 42.31
CA PRO A 38 -0.25 -21.59 41.38
C PRO A 38 0.19 -22.06 40.00
N ALA A 39 -0.61 -21.76 38.98
CA ALA A 39 -0.24 -21.98 37.59
C ALA A 39 0.99 -21.13 37.26
N SER A 40 2.11 -21.78 36.94
CA SER A 40 3.26 -21.14 36.31
C SER A 40 2.84 -20.56 34.95
N PRO A 41 3.28 -19.35 34.58
CA PRO A 41 3.00 -18.80 33.25
C PRO A 41 3.69 -19.67 32.19
N ALA A 42 2.91 -20.14 31.22
CA ALA A 42 3.43 -20.83 30.06
C ALA A 42 4.42 -19.91 29.29
N PRO A 43 5.56 -20.42 28.80
CA PRO A 43 6.48 -19.63 28.02
C PRO A 43 5.82 -19.21 26.71
N GLU A 44 5.80 -17.90 26.46
CA GLU A 44 5.42 -17.29 25.20
C GLU A 44 6.37 -17.80 24.11
N LEU A 45 5.86 -18.69 23.26
CA LEU A 45 6.55 -19.16 22.06
C LEU A 45 6.72 -17.97 21.11
N ALA A 46 7.87 -17.32 21.20
CA ALA A 46 8.34 -16.36 20.22
C ALA A 46 8.31 -17.03 18.84
N ALA A 47 7.42 -16.54 17.96
CA ALA A 47 7.36 -16.98 16.58
C ALA A 47 8.69 -16.66 15.90
N ALA A 48 9.46 -17.70 15.55
CA ALA A 48 10.67 -17.56 14.77
C ALA A 48 10.36 -16.88 13.42
N PRO A 49 11.25 -16.02 12.89
CA PRO A 49 11.03 -15.40 11.60
C PRO A 49 11.05 -16.49 10.53
N VAL A 50 9.92 -16.66 9.85
CA VAL A 50 9.85 -17.52 8.67
C VAL A 50 10.67 -16.82 7.59
N ALA A 51 11.88 -17.33 7.34
CA ALA A 51 12.67 -16.91 6.20
C ALA A 51 11.85 -17.19 4.94
N ALA A 52 11.36 -16.14 4.28
CA ALA A 52 10.69 -16.26 3.01
C ALA A 52 11.72 -16.78 2.00
N GLU A 53 11.62 -18.05 1.63
CA GLU A 53 12.39 -18.60 0.51
C GLU A 53 12.15 -17.70 -0.70
N ALA A 54 13.24 -17.13 -1.22
CA ALA A 54 13.22 -16.36 -2.45
C ALA A 54 12.88 -17.32 -3.60
N ARG A 55 11.58 -17.49 -3.88
CA ARG A 55 11.14 -18.17 -5.11
C ARG A 55 11.70 -17.36 -6.28
N VAL A 56 12.58 -17.98 -7.06
CA VAL A 56 12.97 -17.44 -8.37
C VAL A 56 11.68 -17.28 -9.15
N ALA A 57 11.35 -16.05 -9.54
CA ALA A 57 10.19 -15.80 -10.40
C ALA A 57 10.39 -16.59 -11.69
N ALA A 58 9.41 -17.42 -12.07
CA ALA A 58 9.43 -18.13 -13.35
C ALA A 58 9.60 -17.11 -14.48
N ALA A 59 10.27 -17.46 -15.58
CA ALA A 59 10.39 -16.50 -16.68
C ALA A 59 9.01 -16.22 -17.28
N CYS A 60 8.83 -15.01 -17.82
CA CYS A 60 7.53 -14.60 -18.34
C CYS A 60 7.02 -15.59 -19.40
N GLY A 61 5.75 -16.00 -19.24
CA GLY A 61 5.06 -16.86 -20.19
C GLY A 61 5.47 -18.33 -20.13
N GLU A 62 6.35 -18.73 -19.21
CA GLU A 62 6.62 -20.14 -18.90
C GLU A 62 5.46 -20.76 -18.10
N GLY A 63 5.40 -22.10 -18.07
CA GLY A 63 4.34 -22.84 -17.37
C GLY A 63 2.99 -22.84 -18.09
N SER A 64 1.99 -23.47 -17.47
CA SER A 64 0.66 -23.62 -18.07
C SER A 64 -0.10 -22.29 -18.15
N TYR A 65 -0.87 -22.11 -19.22
CA TYR A 65 -1.81 -21.01 -19.40
C TYR A 65 -3.02 -21.50 -20.19
N GLN A 66 -4.15 -20.79 -20.06
CA GLN A 66 -5.41 -21.17 -20.70
C GLN A 66 -5.69 -20.32 -21.94
N ALA A 67 -5.23 -19.08 -21.94
CA ALA A 67 -5.38 -18.17 -23.07
C ALA A 67 -4.13 -17.34 -23.29
N GLU A 68 -3.98 -16.81 -24.48
CA GLU A 68 -2.88 -15.93 -24.85
C GLU A 68 -3.31 -14.86 -25.84
N ALA A 69 -2.55 -13.76 -25.90
CA ALA A 69 -2.61 -12.76 -26.94
C ALA A 69 -1.22 -12.60 -27.54
N VAL A 70 -1.05 -12.93 -28.82
CA VAL A 70 0.26 -12.97 -29.49
C VAL A 70 0.28 -11.97 -30.64
N LEU A 71 1.34 -11.17 -30.72
CA LEU A 71 1.61 -10.29 -31.84
C LEU A 71 2.47 -11.00 -32.90
N SER A 72 2.02 -10.98 -34.16
CA SER A 72 2.80 -11.40 -35.32
C SER A 72 2.73 -10.31 -36.40
N GLY A 73 3.88 -9.71 -36.72
CA GLY A 73 3.90 -8.48 -37.53
C GLY A 73 3.11 -7.37 -36.84
N SER A 74 2.07 -6.86 -37.49
CA SER A 74 1.15 -5.86 -36.94
C SER A 74 -0.16 -6.44 -36.40
N THR A 75 -0.33 -7.78 -36.47
CA THR A 75 -1.58 -8.44 -36.13
C THR A 75 -1.48 -9.13 -34.78
N TRP A 76 -2.32 -8.73 -33.85
CA TRP A 76 -2.61 -9.44 -32.62
C TRP A 76 -3.60 -10.57 -32.89
N THR A 77 -3.31 -11.76 -32.37
CA THR A 77 -4.25 -12.87 -32.30
C THR A 77 -4.40 -13.35 -30.87
N ALA A 78 -5.63 -13.31 -30.33
CA ALA A 78 -5.96 -13.89 -29.05
C ALA A 78 -6.53 -15.29 -29.22
N ARG A 79 -6.12 -16.23 -28.37
CA ARG A 79 -6.54 -17.63 -28.40
C ARG A 79 -6.86 -18.18 -27.03
N ARG A 80 -7.76 -19.17 -26.99
CA ARG A 80 -7.92 -20.12 -25.89
C ARG A 80 -7.71 -21.54 -26.45
N GLY A 81 -6.63 -22.18 -26.06
CA GLY A 81 -6.17 -23.39 -26.74
C GLY A 81 -6.00 -23.13 -28.24
N SER A 82 -6.62 -23.96 -29.10
CA SER A 82 -6.61 -23.78 -30.56
C SER A 82 -7.66 -22.78 -31.09
N GLY A 83 -8.61 -22.34 -30.25
CA GLY A 83 -9.69 -21.44 -30.67
C GLY A 83 -9.26 -19.98 -30.71
N VAL A 84 -9.46 -19.30 -31.83
CA VAL A 84 -9.20 -17.85 -31.98
C VAL A 84 -10.38 -17.05 -31.45
N THR A 85 -10.11 -16.10 -30.56
CA THR A 85 -11.13 -15.22 -29.95
C THR A 85 -11.04 -13.78 -30.43
N TYR A 86 -9.90 -13.39 -31.01
CA TYR A 86 -9.69 -12.08 -31.63
C TYR A 86 -8.57 -12.13 -32.66
N THR A 87 -8.74 -11.40 -33.76
CA THR A 87 -7.67 -11.05 -34.71
C THR A 87 -7.83 -9.58 -35.07
N GLY A 88 -6.76 -8.81 -34.98
CA GLY A 88 -6.78 -7.38 -35.33
C GLY A 88 -5.51 -6.67 -34.93
N THR A 89 -5.54 -5.33 -34.90
CA THR A 89 -4.34 -4.51 -34.65
C THR A 89 -4.32 -3.88 -33.25
N ASP A 90 -5.39 -4.03 -32.45
CA ASP A 90 -5.55 -3.39 -31.14
C ASP A 90 -5.08 -4.34 -30.01
N MET A 91 -3.97 -3.98 -29.36
CA MET A 91 -3.41 -4.75 -28.24
C MET A 91 -4.40 -4.90 -27.09
N ARG A 92 -5.07 -3.82 -26.68
CA ARG A 92 -6.04 -3.83 -25.57
C ARG A 92 -7.20 -4.77 -25.88
N ALA A 93 -7.70 -4.79 -27.12
CA ALA A 93 -8.76 -5.68 -27.57
C ALA A 93 -8.32 -7.14 -27.50
N ALA A 94 -7.11 -7.44 -27.97
CA ALA A 94 -6.55 -8.78 -27.94
C ALA A 94 -6.40 -9.30 -26.51
N ILE A 95 -5.82 -8.49 -25.61
CA ILE A 95 -5.67 -8.87 -24.19
C ILE A 95 -7.05 -9.07 -23.55
N GLN A 96 -7.98 -8.13 -23.74
CA GLN A 96 -9.32 -8.25 -23.18
C GLN A 96 -10.07 -9.46 -23.75
N ALA A 97 -9.91 -9.80 -25.02
CA ALA A 97 -10.50 -10.99 -25.62
C ALA A 97 -9.92 -12.29 -25.05
N ALA A 98 -8.61 -12.34 -24.81
CA ALA A 98 -7.98 -13.46 -24.11
C ALA A 98 -8.52 -13.61 -22.68
N VAL A 99 -8.61 -12.50 -21.92
CA VAL A 99 -9.20 -12.48 -20.57
C VAL A 99 -10.67 -12.89 -20.57
N ASN A 100 -11.46 -12.40 -21.52
CA ASN A 100 -12.89 -12.72 -21.64
C ASN A 100 -13.14 -14.17 -22.07
N SER A 101 -12.17 -14.81 -22.71
CA SER A 101 -12.27 -16.22 -23.09
C SER A 101 -12.14 -17.18 -21.90
N LEU A 102 -11.62 -16.68 -20.77
CA LEU A 102 -11.48 -17.48 -19.55
C LEU A 102 -12.84 -17.99 -19.04
N THR A 103 -12.83 -19.13 -18.36
CA THR A 103 -14.07 -19.78 -17.89
C THR A 103 -14.89 -18.81 -17.02
N SER A 104 -16.16 -18.61 -17.37
CA SER A 104 -17.08 -17.77 -16.59
C SER A 104 -17.41 -18.41 -15.25
N GLY A 105 -17.54 -17.61 -14.20
CA GLY A 105 -17.87 -18.10 -12.84
C GLY A 105 -16.80 -18.98 -12.18
N ARG A 106 -15.58 -19.02 -12.72
CA ARG A 106 -14.49 -19.84 -12.20
C ARG A 106 -14.20 -19.56 -10.73
N THR A 107 -13.79 -20.62 -10.02
CA THR A 107 -13.37 -20.57 -8.61
C THR A 107 -11.89 -20.93 -8.41
N SER A 108 -11.18 -21.16 -9.51
CA SER A 108 -9.74 -21.41 -9.58
C SER A 108 -9.11 -20.47 -10.59
N LYS A 109 -7.84 -20.09 -10.35
CA LYS A 109 -7.09 -19.19 -11.22
C LYS A 109 -6.93 -19.78 -12.61
N GLU A 110 -7.22 -18.97 -13.63
CA GLU A 110 -6.81 -19.22 -15.01
C GLU A 110 -5.87 -18.08 -15.47
N ARG A 111 -4.91 -18.42 -16.33
CA ARG A 111 -3.80 -17.58 -16.74
C ARG A 111 -3.88 -17.18 -18.20
N VAL A 112 -3.59 -15.90 -18.44
CA VAL A 112 -3.44 -15.26 -19.75
C VAL A 112 -2.00 -14.82 -19.95
N VAL A 113 -1.39 -15.21 -21.07
CA VAL A 113 -0.06 -14.75 -21.46
C VAL A 113 -0.15 -13.78 -22.63
N VAL A 114 0.47 -12.61 -22.52
CA VAL A 114 0.55 -11.62 -23.60
C VAL A 114 1.97 -11.65 -24.18
N ARG A 115 2.12 -11.95 -25.47
CA ARG A 115 3.41 -12.08 -26.16
C ARG A 115 3.53 -11.02 -27.23
N GLY A 116 4.34 -9.99 -26.94
CA GLY A 116 4.58 -8.87 -27.85
C GLY A 116 4.36 -7.52 -27.18
N SER A 117 4.84 -6.48 -27.86
CA SER A 117 4.76 -5.10 -27.40
C SER A 117 3.78 -4.30 -28.26
N GLY A 118 3.08 -3.36 -27.65
CA GLY A 118 2.08 -2.55 -28.36
C GLY A 118 1.63 -1.35 -27.54
N SER A 119 0.63 -0.63 -28.05
CA SER A 119 0.12 0.57 -27.39
C SER A 119 -1.29 0.37 -26.85
N ILE A 120 -1.57 0.99 -25.70
CA ILE A 120 -2.90 1.10 -25.10
C ILE A 120 -3.17 2.57 -24.81
N GLY A 121 -4.37 3.08 -25.12
CA GLY A 121 -4.73 4.47 -24.81
C GLY A 121 -4.90 4.68 -23.30
N ALA A 122 -4.41 5.79 -22.76
CA ALA A 122 -4.54 6.16 -21.35
C ALA A 122 -6.00 6.31 -20.89
N GLY A 123 -6.92 6.57 -21.82
CA GLY A 123 -8.37 6.59 -21.60
C GLY A 123 -9.05 5.22 -21.65
N SER A 124 -8.29 4.12 -21.66
CA SER A 124 -8.80 2.75 -21.76
C SER A 124 -8.25 1.87 -20.65
N ARG A 125 -8.80 0.65 -20.54
CA ARG A 125 -8.37 -0.34 -19.56
C ARG A 125 -8.48 -1.77 -20.05
N VAL A 126 -7.68 -2.66 -19.46
CA VAL A 126 -7.92 -4.10 -19.46
C VAL A 126 -8.45 -4.48 -18.09
N SER A 127 -9.67 -4.98 -18.03
CA SER A 127 -10.36 -5.35 -16.79
C SER A 127 -10.12 -6.83 -16.48
N LEU A 128 -9.50 -7.09 -15.32
CA LEU A 128 -9.26 -8.45 -14.82
C LEU A 128 -10.43 -8.87 -13.92
N PRO A 129 -11.23 -9.89 -14.28
CA PRO A 129 -12.21 -10.49 -13.37
C PRO A 129 -11.51 -11.34 -12.29
N SER A 130 -12.26 -11.81 -11.30
CA SER A 130 -11.71 -12.68 -10.25
C SER A 130 -11.03 -13.93 -10.83
N TYR A 131 -10.04 -14.46 -10.10
CA TYR A 131 -9.28 -15.64 -10.47
C TYR A 131 -8.57 -15.51 -11.83
N THR A 132 -8.01 -14.35 -12.10
CA THR A 132 -7.24 -14.08 -13.32
C THR A 132 -5.77 -13.91 -12.98
N VAL A 133 -4.93 -14.67 -13.66
CA VAL A 133 -3.48 -14.42 -13.70
C VAL A 133 -3.17 -13.79 -15.04
N LEU A 134 -2.56 -12.61 -15.02
CA LEU A 134 -2.07 -11.92 -16.22
C LEU A 134 -0.54 -11.94 -16.22
N ASP A 135 0.05 -12.33 -17.33
CA ASP A 135 1.50 -12.33 -17.53
C ASP A 135 1.85 -11.64 -18.85
N VAL A 136 2.49 -10.47 -18.79
CA VAL A 136 2.76 -9.63 -19.96
C VAL A 136 4.23 -9.72 -20.36
N CYS A 137 4.51 -10.53 -21.38
CA CYS A 137 5.84 -10.83 -21.91
C CYS A 137 6.23 -9.93 -23.07
N GLY A 138 5.99 -8.64 -22.86
CA GLY A 138 6.34 -7.55 -23.75
C GLY A 138 6.16 -6.23 -23.03
N THR A 139 6.05 -5.14 -23.78
CA THR A 139 5.88 -3.80 -23.22
C THR A 139 4.56 -3.19 -23.69
N ILE A 140 3.77 -2.71 -22.73
CA ILE A 140 2.61 -1.86 -23.03
C ILE A 140 3.09 -0.40 -22.99
N ASN A 141 3.05 0.26 -24.14
CA ASN A 141 3.26 1.69 -24.24
C ASN A 141 1.93 2.45 -24.10
N VAL A 142 1.77 3.20 -23.02
CA VAL A 142 0.51 3.92 -22.74
C VAL A 142 0.54 5.30 -23.38
N THR A 143 -0.42 5.60 -24.24
CA THR A 143 -0.44 6.83 -25.06
C THR A 143 -1.69 7.67 -24.86
N GLY A 144 -1.58 8.97 -25.12
CA GLY A 144 -2.71 9.91 -25.01
C GLY A 144 -3.05 10.28 -23.56
N THR A 145 -4.29 10.68 -23.34
CA THR A 145 -4.80 11.14 -22.03
C THR A 145 -6.04 10.35 -21.62
N GLY A 146 -6.35 10.37 -20.33
CA GLY A 146 -7.51 9.69 -19.74
C GLY A 146 -7.90 10.30 -18.40
N SER A 147 -9.05 9.88 -17.89
CA SER A 147 -9.57 10.30 -16.59
C SER A 147 -10.36 9.17 -15.93
N GLY A 148 -10.60 9.29 -14.61
CA GLY A 148 -11.36 8.31 -13.85
C GLY A 148 -10.60 7.00 -13.61
N ASP A 149 -11.29 5.87 -13.71
CA ASP A 149 -10.76 4.55 -13.36
C ASP A 149 -10.09 3.86 -14.55
N GLN A 150 -9.05 4.46 -15.15
CA GLN A 150 -8.36 3.90 -16.34
C GLN A 150 -6.92 3.49 -16.03
N ALA A 151 -6.56 2.28 -16.45
CA ALA A 151 -5.23 1.70 -16.32
C ALA A 151 -5.08 0.54 -17.31
N PRO A 152 -3.89 0.32 -17.93
CA PRO A 152 -3.67 -0.84 -18.79
C PRO A 152 -3.83 -2.17 -18.03
N VAL A 153 -3.77 -2.16 -16.70
CA VAL A 153 -4.18 -3.26 -15.84
C VAL A 153 -5.13 -2.73 -14.75
N TYR A 154 -6.39 -3.13 -14.83
CA TYR A 154 -7.44 -2.64 -13.95
C TYR A 154 -8.22 -3.79 -13.29
N SER A 155 -8.61 -3.61 -12.04
CA SER A 155 -9.62 -4.46 -11.43
C SER A 155 -10.39 -3.76 -10.32
N ARG A 156 -11.68 -4.11 -10.17
CA ARG A 156 -12.55 -3.54 -9.13
C ARG A 156 -13.53 -4.57 -8.58
N GLY A 157 -13.60 -4.69 -7.25
CA GLY A 157 -14.58 -5.56 -6.58
C GLY A 157 -14.35 -7.06 -6.83
N THR A 158 -13.12 -7.45 -7.11
CA THR A 158 -12.71 -8.80 -7.52
C THR A 158 -11.76 -9.41 -6.51
N ARG A 159 -11.41 -10.68 -6.72
CA ARG A 159 -10.48 -11.40 -5.85
C ARG A 159 -9.62 -12.42 -6.58
N ASP A 160 -8.54 -12.82 -5.93
CA ASP A 160 -7.66 -13.90 -6.39
C ASP A 160 -7.01 -13.56 -7.76
N ILE A 161 -6.49 -12.34 -7.89
CA ILE A 161 -5.87 -11.84 -9.13
C ILE A 161 -4.35 -11.81 -8.99
N GLU A 162 -3.65 -12.16 -10.06
CA GLU A 162 -2.20 -12.01 -10.14
C GLU A 162 -1.77 -11.25 -11.40
N VAL A 163 -0.75 -10.42 -11.25
CA VAL A 163 0.00 -9.83 -12.36
C VAL A 163 1.45 -10.27 -12.20
N GLN A 164 1.88 -11.26 -12.98
CA GLN A 164 3.16 -11.93 -12.77
C GLN A 164 4.33 -11.12 -13.31
N HIS A 165 4.25 -10.68 -14.57
CA HIS A 165 5.17 -9.72 -15.17
C HIS A 165 4.41 -8.61 -15.87
N LEU A 166 4.97 -7.41 -15.80
CA LEU A 166 4.45 -6.25 -16.53
C LEU A 166 5.56 -5.25 -16.81
N ASN A 167 5.78 -4.94 -18.09
CA ASN A 167 6.57 -3.78 -18.50
C ASN A 167 5.65 -2.68 -19.04
N LEU A 168 5.75 -1.47 -18.50
CA LEU A 168 5.01 -0.30 -18.96
C LEU A 168 5.93 0.85 -19.35
N THR A 169 5.54 1.57 -20.40
CA THR A 169 6.10 2.89 -20.75
C THR A 169 5.00 3.92 -21.00
N GLY A 170 5.38 5.19 -21.14
CA GLY A 170 4.49 6.25 -21.59
C GLY A 170 3.77 6.98 -20.44
N THR A 171 2.53 7.40 -20.69
CA THR A 171 1.79 8.35 -19.83
C THR A 171 0.47 7.76 -19.29
N PRO A 172 0.50 6.66 -18.51
CA PRO A 172 -0.71 6.16 -17.89
C PRO A 172 -1.29 7.17 -16.89
N LEU A 173 -2.59 7.07 -16.60
CA LEU A 173 -3.14 7.69 -15.39
C LEU A 173 -2.64 6.91 -14.16
N TYR A 174 -2.86 5.59 -14.20
CA TYR A 174 -2.28 4.60 -13.30
C TYR A 174 -1.70 3.47 -14.15
N GLY A 175 -0.48 2.99 -13.87
CA GLY A 175 0.07 1.80 -14.52
C GLY A 175 -0.73 0.55 -14.15
N ILE A 176 -0.99 0.35 -12.86
CA ILE A 176 -1.94 -0.61 -12.32
C ILE A 176 -2.94 0.12 -11.44
N PHE A 177 -4.22 -0.21 -11.56
CA PHE A 177 -5.24 0.29 -10.65
C PHE A 177 -6.17 -0.81 -10.14
N LEU A 178 -6.10 -1.07 -8.84
CA LEU A 178 -6.92 -2.06 -8.15
C LEU A 178 -7.78 -1.40 -7.07
N ARG A 179 -9.08 -1.68 -7.07
CA ARG A 179 -10.03 -1.05 -6.15
C ARG A 179 -10.95 -2.06 -5.48
N ASN A 180 -11.04 -2.03 -4.15
CA ASN A 180 -11.87 -2.95 -3.35
C ASN A 180 -11.62 -4.43 -3.72
N VAL A 181 -10.35 -4.83 -3.81
CA VAL A 181 -9.93 -6.18 -4.25
C VAL A 181 -9.46 -7.04 -3.07
N GLN A 182 -9.39 -8.36 -3.25
CA GLN A 182 -8.92 -9.30 -2.23
C GLN A 182 -7.94 -10.32 -2.82
N ASN A 183 -6.93 -10.75 -2.06
CA ASN A 183 -5.97 -11.79 -2.49
C ASN A 183 -5.28 -11.45 -3.81
N VAL A 184 -4.41 -10.43 -3.77
CA VAL A 184 -3.67 -9.95 -4.95
C VAL A 184 -2.21 -10.34 -4.86
N VAL A 185 -1.64 -10.78 -5.98
CA VAL A 185 -0.18 -10.91 -6.15
C VAL A 185 0.29 -10.06 -7.31
N LEU A 186 1.18 -9.11 -7.06
CA LEU A 186 1.93 -8.36 -8.06
C LEU A 186 3.37 -8.86 -8.03
N GLY A 187 3.81 -9.53 -9.09
CA GLY A 187 5.13 -10.14 -9.20
C GLY A 187 6.21 -9.12 -9.55
N GLN A 188 6.72 -9.20 -10.77
CA GLN A 188 7.79 -8.37 -11.30
C GLN A 188 7.22 -7.25 -12.17
N LEU A 189 7.27 -6.02 -11.66
CA LEU A 189 6.75 -4.86 -12.36
C LEU A 189 7.89 -3.91 -12.71
N ASP A 190 7.99 -3.53 -13.98
CA ASP A 190 8.94 -2.52 -14.48
C ASP A 190 8.18 -1.44 -15.24
N MET A 191 8.16 -0.23 -14.71
CA MET A 191 7.43 0.90 -15.26
C MET A 191 8.36 2.07 -15.51
N ARG A 192 8.66 2.33 -16.78
CA ARG A 192 9.47 3.49 -17.22
C ARG A 192 8.55 4.54 -17.81
N LEU A 193 7.95 5.32 -16.92
CA LEU A 193 6.90 6.28 -17.23
C LEU A 193 7.47 7.66 -17.57
N SER A 194 6.66 8.49 -18.20
CA SER A 194 6.95 9.92 -18.38
C SER A 194 5.93 10.83 -17.69
N ARG A 195 4.79 10.27 -17.25
CA ARG A 195 3.75 10.91 -16.42
C ARG A 195 2.95 9.82 -15.68
N GLY A 196 2.09 10.24 -14.75
CA GLY A 196 1.12 9.36 -14.09
C GLY A 196 1.58 8.80 -12.76
N LEU A 197 0.89 7.76 -12.31
CA LEU A 197 1.16 7.00 -11.09
C LEU A 197 1.47 5.54 -11.47
N GLY A 198 2.45 4.91 -10.80
CA GLY A 198 2.81 3.52 -11.06
C GLY A 198 1.70 2.52 -10.66
N VAL A 199 1.59 2.22 -9.37
CA VAL A 199 0.60 1.27 -8.83
C VAL A 199 -0.30 1.95 -7.81
N ARG A 200 -1.61 1.95 -8.07
CA ARG A 200 -2.64 2.43 -7.14
C ARG A 200 -3.49 1.26 -6.66
N ILE A 201 -3.59 1.09 -5.35
CA ILE A 201 -4.42 0.05 -4.72
C ILE A 201 -5.28 0.71 -3.64
N ASP A 202 -6.60 0.75 -3.78
CA ASP A 202 -7.44 1.43 -2.80
C ASP A 202 -8.78 0.75 -2.53
N ASN A 203 -9.54 1.30 -1.59
CA ASN A 203 -10.93 0.93 -1.33
C ASN A 203 -11.90 2.10 -1.57
N ARG A 204 -11.53 3.08 -2.39
CA ARG A 204 -12.30 4.33 -2.56
C ARG A 204 -13.60 4.16 -3.35
N GLY A 205 -13.90 2.95 -3.83
CA GLY A 205 -15.21 2.61 -4.39
C GLY A 205 -16.26 2.30 -3.32
N ASP A 206 -15.84 1.68 -2.22
CA ASP A 206 -16.65 1.40 -1.03
C ASP A 206 -15.72 1.34 0.19
N THR A 207 -15.71 2.39 1.00
CA THR A 207 -14.79 2.49 2.13
C THR A 207 -15.16 1.59 3.32
N SER A 208 -16.35 0.96 3.30
CA SER A 208 -16.73 -0.07 4.27
C SER A 208 -16.02 -1.40 4.02
N GLN A 209 -15.56 -1.63 2.78
CA GLN A 209 -14.90 -2.85 2.35
C GLN A 209 -13.42 -2.60 2.07
N TRP A 210 -12.56 -2.97 3.01
CA TRP A 210 -11.12 -2.86 2.83
C TRP A 210 -10.64 -3.70 1.65
N THR A 211 -9.66 -3.17 0.90
CA THR A 211 -8.84 -4.04 0.04
C THR A 211 -7.96 -4.90 0.94
N ARG A 212 -7.91 -6.20 0.70
CA ARG A 212 -7.27 -7.15 1.64
C ARG A 212 -6.26 -8.08 1.00
N ASN A 213 -5.25 -8.46 1.78
CA ASN A 213 -4.27 -9.51 1.44
C ASN A 213 -3.61 -9.25 0.07
N VAL A 214 -2.78 -8.21 0.03
CA VAL A 214 -2.04 -7.79 -1.15
C VAL A 214 -0.57 -8.12 -0.97
N ARG A 215 0.02 -8.81 -1.94
CA ARG A 215 1.45 -9.06 -2.02
C ARG A 215 2.03 -8.36 -3.25
N ILE A 216 3.11 -7.62 -3.07
CA ILE A 216 3.93 -7.02 -4.12
C ILE A 216 5.33 -7.57 -3.96
N ASP A 217 5.84 -8.31 -4.94
CA ASP A 217 7.20 -8.84 -4.88
C ASP A 217 8.19 -7.73 -5.20
N ASN A 218 8.21 -7.23 -6.44
CA ASN A 218 9.12 -6.16 -6.84
C ASN A 218 8.45 -5.20 -7.82
N VAL A 219 8.64 -3.90 -7.56
CA VAL A 219 8.17 -2.86 -8.45
C VAL A 219 9.27 -1.82 -8.66
N TYR A 220 9.65 -1.65 -9.91
CA TYR A 220 10.49 -0.56 -10.37
C TYR A 220 9.61 0.48 -11.08
N VAL A 221 9.71 1.74 -10.65
CA VAL A 221 9.04 2.87 -11.32
C VAL A 221 10.04 3.99 -11.51
N SER A 222 10.12 4.51 -12.74
CA SER A 222 10.83 5.75 -13.05
C SER A 222 9.97 6.77 -13.77
N GLY A 223 10.19 8.06 -13.54
CA GLY A 223 9.61 9.17 -14.32
C GLY A 223 8.09 9.35 -14.18
N ALA A 224 7.47 8.69 -13.20
CA ALA A 224 6.07 8.96 -12.83
C ALA A 224 5.93 10.39 -12.31
N SER A 225 4.88 11.11 -12.71
CA SER A 225 4.65 12.48 -12.22
C SER A 225 3.97 12.53 -10.84
N SER A 226 3.47 11.39 -10.36
CA SER A 226 2.82 11.18 -9.06
C SER A 226 3.60 10.12 -8.26
N HIS A 227 2.94 9.24 -7.52
CA HIS A 227 3.56 8.17 -6.74
C HIS A 227 4.06 7.00 -7.59
N ALA A 228 5.09 6.31 -7.12
CA ALA A 228 5.44 4.99 -7.66
C ALA A 228 4.46 3.92 -7.18
N VAL A 229 4.25 3.82 -5.88
CA VAL A 229 3.22 2.95 -5.28
C VAL A 229 2.41 3.71 -4.26
N GLU A 230 1.09 3.61 -4.35
CA GLU A 230 0.18 4.14 -3.35
C GLU A 230 -0.88 3.10 -2.98
N THR A 231 -1.06 2.94 -1.67
CA THR A 231 -2.16 2.18 -1.07
C THR A 231 -3.12 3.14 -0.36
N TYR A 232 -4.44 2.96 -0.47
CA TYR A 232 -5.40 3.76 0.30
C TYR A 232 -6.60 2.96 0.84
N GLY A 233 -6.55 2.55 2.11
CA GLY A 233 -7.57 1.70 2.75
C GLY A 233 -7.31 0.21 2.49
N VAL A 234 -6.12 -0.25 2.88
CA VAL A 234 -5.62 -1.61 2.66
C VAL A 234 -5.32 -2.30 3.99
N ASP A 235 -5.77 -3.54 4.14
CA ASP A 235 -5.54 -4.37 5.31
C ASP A 235 -4.83 -5.67 4.91
N GLY A 236 -3.60 -5.84 5.37
CA GLY A 236 -2.74 -6.94 4.95
C GLY A 236 -2.01 -6.59 3.66
N LEU A 237 -0.80 -6.06 3.80
CA LEU A 237 0.10 -5.73 2.70
C LEU A 237 1.48 -6.35 2.94
N THR A 238 2.01 -7.08 1.97
CA THR A 238 3.41 -7.50 1.96
C THR A 238 4.10 -6.92 0.74
N VAL A 239 5.23 -6.26 0.94
CA VAL A 239 6.04 -5.68 -0.13
C VAL A 239 7.47 -6.21 0.00
N GLY A 240 8.02 -6.76 -1.09
CA GLY A 240 9.45 -7.00 -1.21
C GLY A 240 10.15 -5.66 -1.41
N THR A 241 10.33 -5.24 -2.66
CA THR A 241 11.06 -4.00 -2.98
C THR A 241 10.23 -3.03 -3.80
N VAL A 242 10.21 -1.76 -3.36
CA VAL A 242 9.83 -0.61 -4.21
C VAL A 242 11.10 0.13 -4.60
N THR A 243 11.38 0.19 -5.91
CA THR A 243 12.46 0.98 -6.47
C THR A 243 11.87 2.17 -7.23
N ALA A 244 12.09 3.39 -6.73
CA ALA A 244 11.55 4.61 -7.31
C ALA A 244 12.67 5.53 -7.81
N ARG A 245 12.61 5.98 -9.07
CA ARG A 245 13.61 6.88 -9.68
C ARG A 245 12.94 8.09 -10.30
N ASP A 246 13.28 9.29 -9.86
CA ASP A 246 12.75 10.54 -10.42
C ASP A 246 11.21 10.56 -10.46
N VAL A 247 10.61 10.16 -9.34
CA VAL A 247 9.16 10.07 -9.16
C VAL A 247 8.66 11.37 -8.54
N GLY A 248 7.62 11.97 -9.10
CA GLY A 248 7.16 13.32 -8.75
C GLY A 248 6.66 13.46 -7.31
N GLU A 249 6.12 12.40 -6.70
CA GLU A 249 5.62 12.43 -5.33
C GLU A 249 6.33 11.41 -4.42
N SER A 250 5.67 10.31 -4.04
CA SER A 250 6.27 9.33 -3.12
C SER A 250 6.78 8.09 -3.82
N GLY A 251 7.88 7.52 -3.34
CA GLY A 251 8.28 6.18 -3.74
C GLY A 251 7.24 5.16 -3.30
N LEU A 252 6.99 5.09 -1.98
CA LEU A 252 5.89 4.33 -1.41
C LEU A 252 5.06 5.22 -0.48
N LEU A 253 3.76 5.31 -0.77
CA LEU A 253 2.76 5.93 0.10
C LEU A 253 1.85 4.85 0.70
N LEU A 254 1.94 4.70 2.02
CA LEU A 254 0.96 3.96 2.82
C LEU A 254 -0.07 4.93 3.37
N ASN A 255 -1.25 4.94 2.75
CA ASN A 255 -2.33 5.83 3.12
C ASN A 255 -3.46 4.97 3.70
N GLN A 256 -3.86 5.24 4.95
CA GLN A 256 -4.84 4.42 5.69
C GLN A 256 -4.61 2.90 5.51
N THR A 257 -3.37 2.43 5.67
CA THR A 257 -3.01 1.02 5.54
C THR A 257 -2.72 0.41 6.90
N ILE A 258 -3.11 -0.84 7.13
CA ILE A 258 -2.86 -1.60 8.35
C ILE A 258 -2.29 -2.97 8.03
N ASN A 259 -1.60 -3.57 9.00
CA ASN A 259 -1.01 -4.91 8.88
C ASN A 259 -0.10 -5.02 7.65
N ALA A 260 0.92 -4.15 7.59
CA ALA A 260 1.84 -4.06 6.45
C ALA A 260 3.26 -4.47 6.82
N THR A 261 3.89 -5.27 5.96
CA THR A 261 5.32 -5.56 6.01
C THR A 261 5.97 -5.12 4.70
N VAL A 262 7.00 -4.30 4.77
CA VAL A 262 7.76 -3.78 3.63
C VAL A 262 9.22 -4.13 3.83
N THR A 263 9.81 -4.89 2.91
CA THR A 263 11.22 -5.27 3.04
C THR A 263 12.11 -4.07 2.73
N LYS A 264 11.90 -3.41 1.58
CA LYS A 264 12.74 -2.29 1.15
C LYS A 264 11.97 -1.24 0.36
N VAL A 265 12.25 0.03 0.66
CA VAL A 265 11.98 1.18 -0.21
C VAL A 265 13.33 1.77 -0.62
N ASP A 266 13.62 1.77 -1.92
CA ASP A 266 14.84 2.33 -2.50
C ASP A 266 14.46 3.45 -3.45
N ALA A 267 14.60 4.70 -3.02
CA ALA A 267 14.22 5.87 -3.79
C ALA A 267 15.42 6.77 -4.11
N ASP A 268 15.42 7.30 -5.33
CA ASP A 268 16.35 8.32 -5.79
C ASP A 268 15.55 9.43 -6.48
N GLY A 269 15.73 10.67 -6.04
CA GLY A 269 15.03 11.83 -6.60
C GLY A 269 13.52 11.91 -6.30
N ALA A 270 12.94 10.97 -5.54
CA ALA A 270 11.50 10.93 -5.30
C ALA A 270 11.01 12.16 -4.50
N GLY A 271 10.02 12.87 -5.02
CA GLY A 271 9.35 13.97 -4.34
C GLY A 271 10.12 15.29 -4.32
N ALA A 272 11.14 15.46 -5.17
CA ALA A 272 11.92 16.69 -5.26
C ALA A 272 11.04 17.94 -5.39
N GLY A 273 11.30 18.96 -4.56
CA GLY A 273 10.55 20.21 -4.59
C GLY A 273 9.10 20.12 -4.08
N THR A 274 8.69 18.98 -3.50
CA THR A 274 7.32 18.75 -3.03
C THR A 274 7.23 18.57 -1.50
N GLY A 275 6.01 18.32 -1.01
CA GLY A 275 5.72 17.88 0.35
C GLY A 275 5.89 16.38 0.62
N TYR A 276 6.26 15.58 -0.39
CA TYR A 276 6.27 14.12 -0.31
C TYR A 276 7.63 13.53 0.11
N ALA A 277 7.70 12.20 0.16
CA ALA A 277 8.84 11.46 0.69
C ALA A 277 9.13 10.18 -0.10
N ALA A 278 10.35 9.67 -0.02
CA ALA A 278 10.67 8.32 -0.47
C ALA A 278 9.72 7.28 0.16
N PHE A 279 9.52 7.34 1.47
CA PHE A 279 8.51 6.56 2.20
C PHE A 279 7.58 7.48 3.00
N ARG A 280 6.28 7.41 2.73
CA ARG A 280 5.27 8.23 3.39
C ARG A 280 4.16 7.40 4.02
N MET A 281 3.76 7.77 5.24
CA MET A 281 2.59 7.26 5.96
C MET A 281 1.59 8.39 6.18
N ALA A 282 0.33 8.20 5.79
CA ALA A 282 -0.68 9.24 5.85
C ALA A 282 -2.09 8.74 6.22
N ASN A 283 -2.92 9.66 6.70
CA ASN A 283 -4.35 9.51 6.96
C ASN A 283 -4.70 8.29 7.81
N ARG A 284 -4.21 8.27 9.06
CA ARG A 284 -4.45 7.18 10.02
C ARG A 284 -3.88 5.84 9.59
N ASN A 285 -2.79 5.87 8.82
CA ASN A 285 -2.01 4.67 8.55
C ASN A 285 -1.55 4.03 9.87
N GLY A 286 -1.67 2.72 9.98
CA GLY A 286 -1.33 1.93 11.18
C GLY A 286 -2.36 1.97 12.31
N ARG A 287 -3.44 2.75 12.19
CA ARG A 287 -4.48 2.81 13.22
C ARG A 287 -5.39 1.57 13.19
N VAL A 288 -5.47 0.83 14.29
CA VAL A 288 -6.38 -0.32 14.45
C VAL A 288 -7.37 -0.02 15.56
N GLY A 289 -8.67 -0.01 15.24
CA GLY A 289 -9.68 0.47 16.19
C GLY A 289 -9.39 1.92 16.57
N SER A 290 -9.15 2.18 17.86
CA SER A 290 -8.78 3.50 18.39
C SER A 290 -7.30 3.68 18.72
N SER A 291 -6.46 2.65 18.54
CA SER A 291 -5.06 2.62 18.96
C SER A 291 -4.10 2.46 17.77
N TYR A 292 -2.80 2.56 18.06
CA TYR A 292 -1.70 2.38 17.11
C TYR A 292 -0.80 1.23 17.55
N PRO A 293 -1.28 -0.02 17.60
CA PRO A 293 -0.39 -1.15 17.85
C PRO A 293 0.66 -1.23 16.74
N THR A 294 1.84 -1.77 17.03
CA THR A 294 2.84 -2.01 15.99
C THR A 294 2.32 -3.02 14.98
N ASN A 295 1.92 -2.55 13.80
CA ASN A 295 1.39 -3.36 12.71
C ASN A 295 1.92 -2.94 11.33
N ILE A 296 2.76 -1.90 11.27
CA ILE A 296 3.53 -1.52 10.09
C ILE A 296 5.00 -1.82 10.38
N ARG A 297 5.62 -2.70 9.60
CA ARG A 297 7.04 -3.07 9.72
C ARG A 297 7.75 -2.79 8.42
N VAL A 298 8.80 -1.97 8.49
CA VAL A 298 9.60 -1.57 7.33
C VAL A 298 11.05 -1.94 7.61
N GLY A 299 11.62 -2.81 6.77
CA GLY A 299 13.00 -3.27 6.91
C GLY A 299 14.02 -2.17 6.63
N GLU A 300 13.94 -1.55 5.45
CA GLU A 300 14.89 -0.50 5.08
C GLU A 300 14.26 0.58 4.19
N VAL A 301 14.57 1.83 4.51
CA VAL A 301 14.30 2.98 3.63
C VAL A 301 15.63 3.58 3.19
N ILE A 302 15.88 3.59 1.88
CA ILE A 302 16.99 4.28 1.26
C ILE A 302 16.43 5.46 0.46
N ALA A 303 16.96 6.66 0.71
CA ALA A 303 16.60 7.86 -0.04
C ALA A 303 17.85 8.65 -0.42
N ARG A 304 17.98 9.00 -1.70
CA ARG A 304 19.05 9.83 -2.24
C ARG A 304 18.43 11.03 -2.95
N GLY A 305 18.82 12.24 -2.57
CA GLY A 305 18.20 13.44 -3.14
C GLY A 305 16.69 13.51 -2.87
N GLY A 306 15.97 14.20 -3.76
CA GLY A 306 14.50 14.19 -3.73
C GLY A 306 13.86 15.09 -2.68
N GLY A 307 12.65 14.73 -2.29
CA GLY A 307 11.89 15.33 -1.19
C GLY A 307 12.38 14.78 0.15
N ARG A 308 11.46 14.41 1.04
CA ARG A 308 11.83 13.83 2.34
C ARG A 308 12.29 12.38 2.17
N GLY A 309 13.07 11.86 3.11
CA GLY A 309 13.34 10.43 3.19
C GLY A 309 12.14 9.69 3.77
N VAL A 310 11.80 9.98 5.01
CA VAL A 310 10.63 9.41 5.70
C VAL A 310 9.66 10.52 6.11
N PHE A 311 8.37 10.32 5.87
CA PHE A 311 7.34 11.26 6.31
C PHE A 311 6.15 10.54 6.93
N CYS A 312 5.92 10.75 8.23
CA CYS A 312 4.71 10.34 8.93
C CYS A 312 3.82 11.55 9.17
N VAL A 313 2.54 11.47 8.80
CA VAL A 313 1.60 12.60 8.94
C VAL A 313 0.15 12.18 9.12
N SER A 314 -0.68 13.13 9.57
CA SER A 314 -2.14 13.03 9.60
C SER A 314 -2.61 11.84 10.43
N GLU A 315 -2.22 11.86 11.71
CA GLU A 315 -2.57 10.84 12.69
C GLU A 315 -2.09 9.44 12.31
N SER A 316 -0.92 9.30 11.69
CA SER A 316 -0.38 7.99 11.30
C SER A 316 0.54 7.41 12.37
N GLY A 317 0.81 6.11 12.32
CA GLY A 317 1.55 5.48 13.41
C GLY A 317 1.68 3.97 13.32
N GLY A 318 1.88 3.34 14.48
CA GLY A 318 1.94 1.88 14.64
C GLY A 318 3.09 1.26 13.86
N ALA A 319 4.20 2.00 13.71
CA ALA A 319 5.23 1.72 12.73
C ALA A 319 6.60 1.49 13.36
N VAL A 320 7.28 0.45 12.89
CA VAL A 320 8.71 0.24 13.13
C VAL A 320 9.44 0.31 11.81
N ILE A 321 10.46 1.16 11.74
CA ILE A 321 11.40 1.24 10.62
C ILE A 321 12.75 0.77 11.14
N ASP A 322 13.21 -0.40 10.69
CA ASP A 322 14.42 -1.03 11.21
C ASP A 322 15.67 -0.25 10.80
N ARG A 323 15.78 0.08 9.51
CA ARG A 323 16.96 0.76 8.95
C ARG A 323 16.60 1.94 8.05
N VAL A 324 17.42 2.99 8.14
CA VAL A 324 17.34 4.13 7.20
C VAL A 324 18.73 4.49 6.67
N ASN A 325 18.82 4.81 5.39
CA ASN A 325 20.01 5.40 4.77
C ASN A 325 19.58 6.57 3.88
N LEU A 326 19.67 7.79 4.43
CA LEU A 326 19.13 9.00 3.82
C LEU A 326 20.29 9.96 3.52
N THR A 327 20.44 10.36 2.26
CA THR A 327 21.52 11.24 1.82
C THR A 327 20.98 12.38 0.97
N ASN A 328 21.29 13.61 1.35
CA ASN A 328 20.97 14.83 0.60
C ASN A 328 19.48 14.99 0.22
N THR A 329 18.57 14.45 1.05
CA THR A 329 17.12 14.65 0.93
C THR A 329 16.74 16.12 1.16
N GLY A 330 15.56 16.54 0.70
CA GLY A 330 15.06 17.92 0.80
C GLY A 330 14.80 18.43 2.22
N ASN A 331 13.90 19.43 2.36
CA ASN A 331 13.73 20.27 3.56
C ASN A 331 13.70 19.55 4.92
N ASN A 332 13.19 18.31 4.98
CA ASN A 332 13.34 17.43 6.12
C ASN A 332 13.87 16.10 5.63
N ALA A 333 14.97 15.59 6.18
CA ALA A 333 15.36 14.22 5.91
C ALA A 333 14.30 13.25 6.45
N ILE A 334 13.79 13.56 7.64
CA ILE A 334 12.70 12.83 8.27
C ILE A 334 11.74 13.85 8.88
N LEU A 335 10.44 13.69 8.63
CA LEU A 335 9.40 14.45 9.29
C LEU A 335 8.40 13.50 9.96
N ILE A 336 8.23 13.65 11.27
CA ILE A 336 7.21 12.98 12.05
C ILE A 336 6.25 14.06 12.56
N GLU A 337 5.04 14.10 12.01
CA GLU A 337 4.08 15.17 12.27
C GLU A 337 2.71 14.63 12.70
N ASN A 338 2.35 14.85 13.96
CA ASN A 338 1.11 14.31 14.57
C ASN A 338 1.00 12.78 14.39
N CYS A 339 2.04 12.05 14.80
CA CYS A 339 2.13 10.60 14.68
C CYS A 339 2.20 9.88 16.03
N TYR A 340 1.91 8.58 16.01
CA TYR A 340 1.71 7.79 17.23
C TYR A 340 2.41 6.43 17.18
N ASN A 341 3.14 6.04 18.23
CA ASN A 341 3.83 4.75 18.28
C ASN A 341 4.71 4.49 17.04
N VAL A 342 5.70 5.36 16.83
CA VAL A 342 6.67 5.25 15.73
C VAL A 342 8.05 4.99 16.32
N ASN A 343 8.65 3.86 15.93
CA ASN A 343 10.02 3.51 16.26
C ASN A 343 10.89 3.62 15.00
N LEU A 344 11.69 4.68 14.96
CA LEU A 344 12.54 5.02 13.83
C LEU A 344 13.97 4.52 14.05
N ALA A 345 14.51 3.85 13.03
CA ALA A 345 15.85 3.26 13.04
C ALA A 345 16.05 2.28 14.21
N ALA A 346 15.09 1.36 14.35
CA ALA A 346 15.07 0.38 15.44
C ALA A 346 16.33 -0.49 15.52
N GLN A 347 17.04 -0.67 14.39
CA GLN A 347 18.31 -1.39 14.32
C GLN A 347 19.49 -0.43 14.10
N SER A 348 19.41 0.44 13.10
CA SER A 348 20.49 1.38 12.76
C SER A 348 20.04 2.40 11.71
N GLY A 349 20.68 3.56 11.61
CA GLY A 349 20.50 4.38 10.43
C GLY A 349 21.55 5.46 10.22
N THR A 350 21.58 5.99 9.00
CA THR A 350 22.41 7.14 8.61
C THR A 350 21.55 8.22 8.00
N VAL A 351 21.76 9.45 8.44
CA VAL A 351 21.25 10.67 7.79
C VAL A 351 22.44 11.56 7.52
N SER A 352 22.72 11.84 6.25
CA SER A 352 23.88 12.63 5.84
C SER A 352 23.49 13.76 4.89
N GLY A 353 23.73 14.99 5.31
CA GLY A 353 23.28 16.20 4.61
C GLY A 353 21.76 16.30 4.53
N GLY A 354 21.28 17.17 3.65
CA GLY A 354 19.85 17.42 3.48
C GLY A 354 19.23 18.18 4.67
N GLY A 355 17.90 18.10 4.77
CA GLY A 355 17.14 18.76 5.83
C GLY A 355 17.17 18.06 7.20
N GLU A 356 16.56 18.70 8.20
CA GLU A 356 16.49 18.21 9.58
C GLU A 356 15.67 16.92 9.73
N ILE A 357 15.99 16.14 10.76
CA ILE A 357 15.11 15.12 11.37
C ILE A 357 14.21 15.86 12.35
N ARG A 358 12.91 15.97 12.03
CA ARG A 358 11.97 16.82 12.77
C ARG A 358 10.78 16.06 13.32
N LEU A 359 10.54 16.21 14.62
CA LEU A 359 9.24 15.96 15.24
C LEU A 359 8.48 17.29 15.31
N ALA A 360 7.37 17.37 14.58
CA ALA A 360 6.52 18.56 14.46
C ALA A 360 5.07 18.23 14.80
N ALA A 361 4.24 19.26 14.94
CA ALA A 361 2.81 19.10 15.07
C ALA A 361 2.07 20.28 14.45
N ARG A 362 0.97 19.97 13.76
CA ARG A 362 -0.08 20.92 13.40
C ARG A 362 -1.16 20.91 14.47
N SER A 363 -1.78 22.06 14.72
CA SER A 363 -2.82 22.23 15.73
C SER A 363 -4.14 21.53 15.40
N GLU A 364 -4.31 21.07 14.15
CA GLU A 364 -5.50 20.33 13.70
C GLU A 364 -5.60 18.92 14.32
N PHE A 365 -4.47 18.35 14.74
CA PHE A 365 -4.41 17.01 15.31
C PHE A 365 -3.72 17.03 16.67
N ALA A 366 -3.94 15.99 17.48
CA ALA A 366 -3.15 15.80 18.69
C ALA A 366 -1.66 15.66 18.34
N ASN A 367 -0.80 16.10 19.27
CA ASN A 367 0.64 16.11 19.08
C ASN A 367 1.21 14.69 18.95
N ASN A 368 2.48 14.57 18.56
CA ASN A 368 3.19 13.30 18.53
C ASN A 368 3.13 12.61 19.89
N ARG A 369 2.92 11.29 19.88
CA ARG A 369 3.02 10.47 21.11
C ARG A 369 3.73 9.14 20.85
N ASP A 370 4.48 8.66 21.83
CA ASP A 370 5.17 7.36 21.79
C ASP A 370 6.13 7.26 20.59
N ILE A 371 7.06 8.22 20.48
CA ILE A 371 8.02 8.27 19.36
C ILE A 371 9.42 7.94 19.84
N ALA A 372 10.06 6.94 19.24
CA ALA A 372 11.47 6.64 19.46
C ALA A 372 12.29 7.01 18.21
N VAL A 373 13.29 7.88 18.37
CA VAL A 373 14.30 8.22 17.37
C VAL A 373 15.65 7.74 17.87
N GLN A 374 16.22 6.72 17.23
CA GLN A 374 17.34 6.00 17.83
C GLN A 374 18.34 5.41 16.84
N ASN A 375 19.54 5.11 17.35
CA ASN A 375 20.60 4.40 16.63
C ASN A 375 21.01 5.08 15.30
N LEU A 376 20.88 6.41 15.23
CA LEU A 376 21.24 7.17 14.04
C LEU A 376 22.69 7.67 14.12
N THR A 377 23.39 7.66 12.98
CA THR A 377 24.51 8.56 12.74
C THR A 377 24.02 9.73 11.89
N VAL A 378 24.03 10.94 12.46
CA VAL A 378 23.54 12.16 11.81
C VAL A 378 24.72 13.07 11.47
N THR A 379 24.97 13.26 10.18
CA THR A 379 26.12 14.01 9.66
C THR A 379 25.66 15.23 8.89
N ASN A 380 26.16 16.42 9.24
CA ASN A 380 25.81 17.69 8.58
C ASN A 380 24.29 17.92 8.48
N SER A 381 23.55 17.64 9.56
CA SER A 381 22.10 17.84 9.66
C SER A 381 21.73 18.18 11.13
N SER A 382 20.45 18.08 11.50
CA SER A 382 20.01 18.31 12.87
C SER A 382 18.86 17.40 13.26
N ILE A 383 18.74 17.16 14.57
CA ILE A 383 17.55 16.57 15.20
C ILE A 383 16.81 17.69 15.93
N ARG A 384 15.51 17.82 15.67
CA ARG A 384 14.67 18.83 16.32
C ARG A 384 13.32 18.29 16.73
N GLU A 385 12.93 18.58 17.96
CA GLU A 385 11.56 18.40 18.45
C GLU A 385 10.96 19.75 18.80
N SER A 386 9.86 20.12 18.12
CA SER A 386 9.16 21.37 18.38
C SER A 386 7.77 21.34 17.73
N PRO A 387 6.68 21.31 18.51
CA PRO A 387 6.62 21.27 19.98
C PRO A 387 7.07 19.92 20.58
N CYS A 388 7.26 19.87 21.90
CA CYS A 388 7.53 18.62 22.64
C CYS A 388 6.39 17.62 22.46
N GLY A 389 6.69 16.40 22.06
CA GLY A 389 5.72 15.32 22.02
C GLY A 389 5.44 14.73 23.41
N GLU A 390 4.51 13.79 23.46
CA GLU A 390 4.23 12.99 24.65
C GLU A 390 5.00 11.66 24.58
N ASN A 391 5.79 11.32 25.61
CA ASN A 391 6.55 10.07 25.63
C ASN A 391 7.45 9.89 24.39
N THR A 392 8.24 10.91 24.07
CA THR A 392 9.27 10.84 23.04
C THR A 392 10.60 10.40 23.64
N THR A 393 11.40 9.68 22.87
CA THR A 393 12.71 9.17 23.30
C THR A 393 13.72 9.33 22.19
N PHE A 394 14.84 9.97 22.51
CA PHE A 394 16.00 10.11 21.65
C PHE A 394 17.18 9.38 22.31
N ARG A 395 17.75 8.36 21.65
CA ARG A 395 18.83 7.56 22.26
C ARG A 395 19.78 6.96 21.24
N ASN A 396 21.04 6.77 21.64
CA ASN A 396 22.09 6.19 20.79
C ASN A 396 22.27 6.92 19.44
N ASN A 397 21.99 8.23 19.41
CA ASN A 397 22.20 9.06 18.23
C ASN A 397 23.62 9.64 18.29
N ARG A 398 24.41 9.41 17.26
CA ARG A 398 25.75 9.98 17.08
C ARG A 398 25.67 11.17 16.15
N LEU A 399 26.03 12.35 16.67
CA LEU A 399 26.05 13.60 15.91
C LEU A 399 27.47 13.88 15.38
N VAL A 400 27.58 14.19 14.09
CA VAL A 400 28.84 14.58 13.43
C VAL A 400 28.59 15.88 12.69
N ASN A 401 29.16 16.99 13.16
CA ASN A 401 28.85 18.34 12.63
C ASN A 401 27.35 18.62 12.56
N SER A 402 26.62 18.17 13.59
CA SER A 402 25.16 18.21 13.67
C SER A 402 24.72 18.71 15.03
N THR A 403 23.49 19.21 15.12
CA THR A 403 22.90 19.71 16.36
C THR A 403 21.69 18.86 16.76
N GLU A 404 21.39 18.87 18.05
CA GLU A 404 20.18 18.28 18.61
C GLU A 404 19.51 19.30 19.53
N SER A 405 18.24 19.57 19.27
CA SER A 405 17.38 20.46 20.05
C SER A 405 16.07 19.75 20.31
N ILE A 406 16.03 19.03 21.42
CA ILE A 406 14.89 18.21 21.85
C ILE A 406 14.35 18.73 23.19
N CYS A 407 13.13 18.34 23.51
CA CYS A 407 12.64 18.42 24.87
C CYS A 407 13.19 17.22 25.68
#